data_AF-A0A9P5SCG7-F1
#
_entry.id   AF-A0A9P5SCG7-F1
#
_cell.length_a   1.000
_cell.length_b   1.000
_cell.length_c   1.000
_cell.angle_alpha   90.00
_cell.angle_beta   90.00
_cell.angle_gamma   90.00
#
_symmetry.space_group_name_H-M   'P 1'
#
loop_
_entity.id
_entity.type
_entity.pdbx_description
1 polymer ?
#
loop_
_entity_poly.entity_id
_entity_poly.type
_entity_poly.pdbx_seq_one_letter_code
_entity_poly.pdbx_strand_id
1 'polypeptide(L)'
;MVITGIRQMFAARPSNDPIPICLHIGAYLSFYWLSQVLTNIVHTTIAGVFAAHYSKSLSEHPTWTCLKRTCTTSFGTICFGGLIYAIVQTIKKALDILGGGSNILACASEGCFYYVNKALESITPLVYCEVAVYGKPFLPAGRDAFAVVKDRGLEVVLNEIIISTVWSVGAFFGAYTSAVLSQEYLMMVMGGRHTPDVKHHTLQIWIVTGLVFVLSMQVMFTAGAVVHSGVATIFITLAEDPNAMAEAKPKFFAKIKAAYPNMMQEDEE
;
A
#
# COMPACT_ATOMS: atom_id res chain seq x y z
N MET A 1 2.57 -9.83 9.62
CA MET A 1 1.72 -10.37 10.72
C MET A 1 0.38 -10.91 10.22
N VAL A 2 -0.25 -10.27 9.23
CA VAL A 2 -1.48 -10.80 8.59
C VAL A 2 -1.27 -12.17 7.92
N ILE A 3 -0.14 -12.36 7.23
CA ILE A 3 0.18 -13.60 6.49
C ILE A 3 0.47 -14.80 7.42
N THR A 4 1.02 -14.58 8.61
CA THR A 4 1.26 -15.64 9.60
C THR A 4 -0.02 -16.03 10.36
N GLY A 5 -0.93 -15.07 10.61
CA GLY A 5 -2.28 -15.36 11.12
C GLY A 5 -3.11 -16.17 10.13
N ILE A 6 -2.98 -15.86 8.83
CA ILE A 6 -3.61 -16.60 7.73
C ILE A 6 -3.17 -18.09 7.73
N ARG A 7 -1.89 -18.39 7.97
CA ARG A 7 -1.36 -19.77 7.95
C ARG A 7 -1.83 -20.65 9.11
N GLN A 8 -2.06 -20.08 10.30
CA GLN A 8 -2.60 -20.81 11.46
C GLN A 8 -4.11 -21.04 11.35
N MET A 9 -4.83 -20.14 10.68
CA MET A 9 -6.27 -20.25 10.45
C MET A 9 -6.62 -21.31 9.38
N PHE A 10 -5.71 -21.59 8.44
CA PHE A 10 -5.81 -22.70 7.46
C PHE A 10 -5.63 -24.11 8.07
N ALA A 11 -5.19 -24.24 9.32
CA ALA A 11 -5.02 -25.53 9.99
C ALA A 11 -6.32 -26.04 10.65
N ALA A 12 -7.40 -25.25 10.63
CA ALA A 12 -8.71 -25.67 11.11
C ALA A 12 -9.30 -26.73 10.15
N ARG A 13 -9.33 -27.97 10.63
CA ARG A 13 -9.84 -29.15 9.92
C ARG A 13 -11.28 -28.89 9.42
N PRO A 14 -11.60 -29.07 8.13
CA PRO A 14 -12.96 -28.88 7.65
C PRO A 14 -13.84 -29.98 8.25
N SER A 15 -14.86 -29.60 9.03
CA SER A 15 -16.03 -30.47 9.22
C SER A 15 -16.87 -30.42 7.96
N ASN A 16 -17.53 -31.53 7.62
CA ASN A 16 -18.31 -31.68 6.39
C ASN A 16 -19.66 -30.93 6.42
N ASP A 17 -19.83 -30.01 7.38
CA ASP A 17 -21.05 -29.25 7.59
C ASP A 17 -20.97 -27.92 6.81
N PRO A 18 -22.00 -27.57 6.01
CA PRO A 18 -21.96 -26.37 5.16
C PRO A 18 -21.98 -25.06 5.97
N ILE A 19 -22.56 -25.07 7.18
CA ILE A 19 -22.71 -23.88 8.04
C ILE A 19 -21.35 -23.33 8.53
N PRO A 20 -20.46 -24.13 9.16
CA PRO A 20 -19.16 -23.63 9.58
C PRO A 20 -18.30 -23.16 8.41
N ILE A 21 -18.40 -23.80 7.23
CA ILE A 21 -17.65 -23.39 6.03
C ILE A 21 -18.07 -21.98 5.57
N CYS A 22 -19.38 -21.72 5.46
CA CYS A 22 -19.90 -20.40 5.11
C CYS A 22 -19.50 -19.33 6.14
N LEU A 23 -19.49 -19.68 7.43
CA LEU A 23 -19.10 -18.77 8.52
C LEU A 23 -17.62 -18.42 8.46
N HIS A 24 -16.75 -19.40 8.17
CA HIS A 24 -15.32 -19.15 7.95
C HIS A 24 -15.09 -18.25 6.74
N ILE A 25 -15.72 -18.53 5.58
CA ILE A 25 -15.59 -17.73 4.37
C ILE A 25 -16.05 -16.28 4.60
N GLY A 26 -17.21 -16.10 5.25
CA GLY A 26 -17.73 -14.77 5.61
C GLY A 26 -16.79 -14.00 6.54
N ALA A 27 -16.21 -14.68 7.53
CA ALA A 27 -15.23 -14.09 8.43
C ALA A 27 -13.94 -13.67 7.71
N TYR A 28 -13.42 -14.50 6.79
CA TYR A 28 -12.25 -14.18 5.98
C TYR A 28 -12.51 -12.98 5.06
N LEU A 29 -13.64 -12.96 4.37
CA LEU A 29 -14.02 -11.86 3.49
C LEU A 29 -14.14 -10.55 4.28
N SER A 30 -14.80 -10.60 5.44
CA SER A 30 -14.98 -9.44 6.32
C SER A 30 -13.64 -8.93 6.86
N PHE A 31 -12.76 -9.82 7.30
CA PHE A 31 -11.44 -9.44 7.82
C PHE A 31 -10.55 -8.84 6.72
N TYR A 32 -10.52 -9.45 5.54
CA TYR A 32 -9.75 -8.94 4.41
C TYR A 32 -10.28 -7.59 3.94
N TRP A 33 -11.60 -7.47 3.76
CA TRP A 33 -12.23 -6.22 3.37
C TRP A 33 -11.99 -5.11 4.39
N LEU A 34 -12.14 -5.39 5.70
CA LEU A 34 -11.86 -4.40 6.75
C LEU A 34 -10.38 -3.98 6.74
N SER A 35 -9.45 -4.92 6.56
CA SER A 35 -8.02 -4.61 6.47
C SER A 35 -7.69 -3.70 5.28
N GLN A 36 -8.33 -3.94 4.14
CA GLN A 36 -8.22 -3.08 2.96
C GLN A 36 -8.80 -1.69 3.22
N VAL A 37 -10.00 -1.60 3.79
CA VAL A 37 -10.64 -0.33 4.13
C VAL A 37 -9.78 0.49 5.10
N LEU A 38 -9.22 -0.13 6.14
CA LEU A 38 -8.32 0.55 7.08
C LEU A 38 -7.06 1.08 6.40
N THR A 39 -6.45 0.29 5.52
CA THR A 39 -5.28 0.72 4.73
C THR A 39 -5.62 1.91 3.84
N ASN A 40 -6.78 1.87 3.18
CA ASN A 40 -7.24 2.94 2.31
C ASN A 40 -7.61 4.22 3.08
N ILE A 41 -8.17 4.10 4.29
CA ILE A 41 -8.41 5.25 5.19
C ILE A 41 -7.10 5.92 5.56
N VAL A 42 -6.07 5.15 5.92
CA VAL A 42 -4.75 5.68 6.26
C VAL A 42 -4.14 6.39 5.04
N HIS A 43 -4.14 5.75 3.87
CA HIS A 43 -3.63 6.33 2.62
C HIS A 43 -4.36 7.63 2.26
N THR A 44 -5.68 7.63 2.28
CA THR A 44 -6.52 8.81 1.97
C THR A 44 -6.29 9.93 2.98
N THR A 45 -6.12 9.61 4.27
CA THR A 45 -5.84 10.60 5.32
C THR A 45 -4.49 11.25 5.08
N ILE A 46 -3.44 10.46 4.82
CA ILE A 46 -2.10 10.95 4.54
C ILE A 46 -2.10 11.83 3.29
N ALA A 47 -2.74 11.37 2.22
CA ALA A 47 -2.92 12.15 1.00
C ALA A 47 -3.60 13.49 1.28
N GLY A 48 -4.67 13.51 2.09
CA GLY A 48 -5.35 14.75 2.49
C GLY A 48 -4.46 15.71 3.26
N VAL A 49 -3.58 15.20 4.14
CA VAL A 49 -2.61 16.02 4.88
C VAL A 49 -1.56 16.63 3.95
N PHE A 50 -1.03 15.84 3.00
CA PHE A 50 -0.10 16.35 2.00
C PHE A 50 -0.77 17.40 1.11
N ALA A 51 -1.98 17.14 0.62
CA ALA A 51 -2.76 18.11 -0.15
C ALA A 51 -2.94 19.42 0.61
N ALA A 52 -3.40 19.38 1.86
CA ALA A 52 -3.54 20.58 2.70
C ALA A 52 -2.20 21.31 2.90
N HIS A 53 -1.10 20.56 3.06
CA HIS A 53 0.25 21.12 3.18
C HIS A 53 0.74 21.83 1.92
N TYR A 54 0.31 21.39 0.76
CA TYR A 54 0.65 22.03 -0.51
C TYR A 54 -0.31 23.16 -0.88
N SER A 55 -1.60 23.08 -0.52
CA SER A 55 -2.59 24.13 -0.81
C SER A 55 -2.63 25.30 0.20
N LYS A 56 -1.64 25.42 1.12
CA LYS A 56 -1.60 26.40 2.22
C LYS A 56 -2.82 26.39 3.17
N SER A 57 -3.65 25.35 3.12
CA SER A 57 -4.89 25.23 3.88
C SER A 57 -4.71 24.42 5.18
N LEU A 58 -3.60 24.64 5.89
CA LEU A 58 -3.34 23.94 7.15
C LEU A 58 -4.25 24.45 8.27
N SER A 59 -5.08 23.56 8.81
CA SER A 59 -5.70 23.74 10.13
C SER A 59 -4.66 23.51 11.24
N GLU A 60 -4.99 23.91 12.47
CA GLU A 60 -4.13 23.72 13.66
C GLU A 60 -3.79 22.24 13.93
N HIS A 61 -4.68 21.32 13.51
CA HIS A 61 -4.50 19.87 13.61
C HIS A 61 -4.83 19.17 12.27
N PRO A 62 -3.93 19.23 11.28
CA PRO A 62 -4.22 18.80 9.91
C PRO A 62 -4.55 17.31 9.83
N THR A 63 -3.81 16.46 10.56
CA THR A 63 -4.04 15.01 10.58
C THR A 63 -5.44 14.67 11.09
N TRP A 64 -5.88 15.32 12.17
CA TRP A 64 -7.22 15.07 12.74
C TRP A 64 -8.33 15.57 11.83
N THR A 65 -8.17 16.76 11.22
CA THR A 65 -9.13 17.31 10.26
C THR A 65 -9.29 16.39 9.04
N CYS A 66 -8.18 15.96 8.45
CA CYS A 66 -8.20 15.06 7.29
C CYS A 66 -8.74 13.67 7.64
N LEU A 67 -8.41 13.13 8.83
CA LEU A 67 -8.95 11.86 9.29
C LEU A 67 -10.46 11.94 9.50
N LYS A 68 -10.95 13.01 10.16
CA LYS A 68 -12.38 13.22 10.35
C LYS A 68 -13.10 13.28 9.00
N ARG A 69 -12.59 14.05 8.04
CA ARG A 69 -13.15 14.15 6.68
C ARG A 69 -13.18 12.78 5.98
N THR A 70 -12.08 12.04 6.08
CA THR A 70 -11.94 10.70 5.48
C THR A 70 -12.98 9.73 6.06
N CYS A 71 -13.18 9.75 7.38
CA CYS A 71 -14.11 8.87 8.08
C CYS A 71 -15.59 9.30 8.02
N THR A 72 -15.90 10.54 7.65
CA THR A 72 -17.29 11.01 7.57
C THR A 72 -17.78 11.19 6.13
N THR A 73 -17.12 12.04 5.35
CA THR A 73 -17.60 12.41 4.00
C THR A 73 -17.11 11.43 2.94
N SER A 74 -15.87 10.95 3.05
CA SER A 74 -15.26 10.08 2.03
C SER A 74 -15.37 8.59 2.35
N PHE A 75 -15.87 8.22 3.54
CA PHE A 75 -15.89 6.84 4.00
C PHE A 75 -16.66 5.90 3.07
N GLY A 76 -17.83 6.32 2.57
CA GLY A 76 -18.63 5.52 1.64
C GLY A 76 -17.88 5.22 0.33
N THR A 77 -17.17 6.21 -0.20
CA THR A 77 -16.34 6.09 -1.41
C THR A 77 -15.14 5.17 -1.18
N ILE A 78 -14.53 5.22 -0.01
CA ILE A 78 -13.40 4.36 0.37
C ILE A 78 -13.84 2.90 0.47
N CYS A 79 -14.95 2.66 1.17
CA CYS A 79 -15.57 1.34 1.31
C CYS A 79 -15.97 0.75 -0.06
N PHE A 80 -16.54 1.58 -0.94
CA PHE A 80 -16.91 1.18 -2.30
C PHE A 80 -15.69 0.80 -3.15
N GLY A 81 -14.61 1.58 -3.10
CA GLY A 81 -13.36 1.24 -3.79
C GLY A 81 -12.74 -0.07 -3.30
N GLY A 82 -12.73 -0.29 -1.98
CA GLY A 82 -12.24 -1.55 -1.39
C GLY A 82 -13.10 -2.75 -1.77
N LEU A 83 -14.41 -2.55 -1.96
CA LEU A 83 -15.33 -3.59 -2.43
C LEU A 83 -15.06 -3.96 -3.90
N ILE A 84 -14.83 -2.99 -4.78
CA ILE A 84 -14.49 -3.26 -6.19
C ILE A 84 -13.25 -4.15 -6.28
N TYR A 85 -12.18 -3.79 -5.55
CA TYR A 85 -10.95 -4.56 -5.53
C TYR A 85 -11.18 -5.99 -4.99
N ALA A 86 -11.99 -6.14 -3.95
CA ALA A 86 -12.35 -7.44 -3.39
C ALA A 86 -13.18 -8.30 -4.36
N ILE A 87 -14.13 -7.71 -5.09
CA ILE A 87 -14.96 -8.41 -6.10
C ILE A 87 -14.07 -8.95 -7.22
N VAL A 88 -13.17 -8.13 -7.77
CA VAL A 88 -12.27 -8.55 -8.86
C VAL A 88 -11.37 -9.70 -8.44
N GLN A 89 -10.80 -9.64 -7.23
CA GLN A 89 -10.00 -10.73 -6.68
C GLN A 89 -10.82 -12.00 -6.43
N THR A 90 -12.06 -11.85 -5.96
CA THR A 90 -12.96 -12.99 -5.71
C THR A 90 -13.31 -13.71 -7.02
N ILE A 91 -13.61 -12.95 -8.08
CA ILE A 91 -13.88 -13.50 -9.42
C ILE A 91 -12.65 -14.25 -9.94
N LYS A 92 -11.45 -13.67 -9.82
CA LYS A 92 -10.20 -14.34 -10.21
C LYS A 92 -10.03 -15.67 -9.47
N LYS A 93 -10.19 -15.67 -8.14
CA LYS A 93 -10.04 -16.89 -7.34
C LYS A 93 -11.10 -17.95 -7.66
N ALA A 94 -12.33 -17.53 -7.93
CA ALA A 94 -13.37 -18.45 -8.38
C ALA A 94 -13.01 -19.09 -9.73
N LEU A 95 -12.48 -18.31 -10.68
CA LEU A 95 -12.03 -18.81 -11.98
C LEU A 95 -10.81 -19.71 -11.87
N ASP A 96 -9.84 -19.42 -10.99
CA ASP A 96 -8.68 -20.29 -10.72
C ASP A 96 -9.13 -21.68 -10.21
N ILE A 97 -10.18 -21.72 -9.38
CA ILE A 97 -10.73 -22.97 -8.82
C ILE A 97 -11.55 -23.74 -9.86
N LEU A 98 -12.34 -23.03 -10.69
CA LEU A 98 -13.19 -23.63 -11.72
C LEU A 98 -12.41 -24.01 -13.00
N GLY A 99 -11.27 -23.38 -13.26
CA GLY A 99 -10.49 -23.48 -14.49
C GLY A 99 -9.55 -24.69 -14.61
N GLY A 100 -9.65 -25.67 -13.72
CA GLY A 100 -8.79 -26.86 -13.65
C GLY A 100 -8.87 -27.85 -14.83
N GLY A 101 -9.07 -27.41 -16.08
CA GLY A 101 -9.30 -28.34 -17.18
C GLY A 101 -9.13 -27.89 -18.64
N SER A 102 -8.65 -26.69 -19.00
CA SER A 102 -8.30 -26.43 -20.41
C SER A 102 -7.18 -25.37 -20.62
N ASN A 103 -6.10 -25.81 -21.27
CA ASN A 103 -4.77 -25.18 -21.27
C ASN A 103 -4.59 -23.92 -22.14
N ILE A 104 -5.66 -23.29 -22.65
CA ILE A 104 -5.56 -22.05 -23.45
C ILE A 104 -6.50 -20.96 -22.93
N LEU A 105 -7.75 -21.31 -22.60
CA LEU A 105 -8.72 -20.38 -22.03
C LEU A 105 -8.38 -20.01 -20.58
N ALA A 106 -7.81 -20.94 -19.80
CA ALA A 106 -7.29 -20.67 -18.47
C ALA A 106 -6.04 -19.76 -18.51
N CYS A 107 -5.11 -20.00 -19.45
CA CYS A 107 -3.92 -19.16 -19.57
C CYS A 107 -4.24 -17.74 -20.10
N ALA A 108 -5.17 -17.61 -21.04
CA ALA A 108 -5.62 -16.31 -21.54
C ALA A 108 -6.39 -15.52 -20.48
N SER A 109 -7.22 -16.19 -19.67
CA SER A 109 -7.90 -15.54 -18.55
C SER A 109 -6.91 -15.14 -17.46
N GLU A 110 -5.95 -15.99 -17.09
CA GLU A 110 -4.90 -15.65 -16.12
C GLU A 110 -4.09 -14.42 -16.56
N GLY A 111 -3.72 -14.33 -17.83
CA GLY A 111 -3.03 -13.17 -18.40
C GLY A 111 -3.87 -11.89 -18.34
N CYS A 112 -5.10 -11.92 -18.84
CA CYS A 112 -6.01 -10.76 -18.78
C CYS A 112 -6.28 -10.32 -17.34
N PHE A 113 -6.52 -11.26 -16.43
CA PHE A 113 -6.72 -10.95 -15.01
C PHE A 113 -5.46 -10.41 -14.35
N TYR A 114 -4.27 -10.84 -14.78
CA TYR A 114 -3.01 -10.27 -14.30
C TYR A 114 -2.91 -8.79 -14.66
N TYR A 115 -3.15 -8.42 -15.92
CA TYR A 115 -3.10 -7.02 -16.35
C TYR A 115 -4.18 -6.16 -15.69
N VAL A 116 -5.42 -6.67 -15.58
CA VAL A 116 -6.49 -5.95 -14.88
C VAL A 116 -6.14 -5.74 -13.42
N ASN A 117 -5.61 -6.76 -12.74
CA ASN A 117 -5.21 -6.62 -11.34
C ASN A 117 -4.06 -5.62 -11.18
N LYS A 118 -3.08 -5.63 -12.09
CA LYS A 118 -1.97 -4.67 -12.07
C LYS A 118 -2.43 -3.24 -12.36
N ALA A 119 -3.36 -3.06 -13.29
CA ALA A 119 -3.96 -1.78 -13.58
C ALA A 119 -4.74 -1.24 -12.36
N LEU A 120 -5.57 -2.08 -11.74
CA LEU A 120 -6.29 -1.71 -10.53
C LEU A 120 -5.35 -1.38 -9.37
N GLU A 121 -4.30 -2.18 -9.16
CA GLU A 121 -3.29 -1.94 -8.13
C GLU A 121 -2.57 -0.60 -8.33
N SER A 122 -2.33 -0.19 -9.57
CA SER A 122 -1.63 1.05 -9.89
C SER A 122 -2.55 2.28 -9.84
N ILE A 123 -3.81 2.14 -10.28
CA ILE A 123 -4.76 3.27 -10.37
C ILE A 123 -5.45 3.53 -9.03
N THR A 124 -5.78 2.50 -8.25
CA THR A 124 -6.55 2.62 -7.01
C THR A 124 -5.93 3.61 -5.99
N PRO A 125 -4.60 3.58 -5.72
CA PRO A 125 -3.97 4.56 -4.86
C PRO A 125 -4.13 6.01 -5.35
N LEU A 126 -4.12 6.23 -6.67
CA LEU A 126 -4.32 7.54 -7.30
C LEU A 126 -5.77 8.01 -7.16
N VAL A 127 -6.74 7.11 -7.34
CA VAL A 127 -8.16 7.42 -7.08
C VAL A 127 -8.37 7.87 -5.64
N TYR A 128 -7.70 7.22 -4.67
CA TYR A 128 -7.80 7.65 -3.28
C TYR A 128 -7.12 8.99 -3.01
N CYS A 129 -6.04 9.32 -3.72
CA CYS A 129 -5.47 10.67 -3.69
C CYS A 129 -6.45 11.72 -4.25
N GLU A 130 -7.11 11.45 -5.37
CA GLU A 130 -8.16 12.30 -5.94
C GLU A 130 -9.31 12.56 -4.97
N VAL A 131 -9.82 11.49 -4.34
CA VAL A 131 -10.84 11.58 -3.30
C VAL A 131 -10.34 12.38 -2.10
N ALA A 132 -9.07 12.21 -1.73
CA ALA A 132 -8.44 12.91 -0.61
C ALA A 132 -8.20 14.38 -0.88
N VAL A 133 -8.00 14.81 -2.13
CA VAL A 133 -7.77 16.21 -2.51
C VAL A 133 -9.13 16.90 -2.70
N TYR A 134 -9.95 16.40 -3.62
CA TYR A 134 -11.15 17.08 -4.11
C TYR A 134 -12.46 16.61 -3.47
N GLY A 135 -12.47 15.47 -2.77
CA GLY A 135 -13.68 14.95 -2.13
C GLY A 135 -14.75 14.44 -3.11
N LYS A 136 -14.37 14.10 -4.34
CA LYS A 136 -15.26 13.52 -5.37
C LYS A 136 -15.64 12.07 -5.02
N PRO A 137 -16.78 11.54 -5.51
CA PRO A 137 -17.11 10.11 -5.37
C PRO A 137 -16.16 9.23 -6.21
N PHE A 138 -16.09 7.92 -5.90
CA PHE A 138 -15.09 6.99 -6.45
C PHE A 138 -15.03 6.97 -7.99
N LEU A 139 -16.18 6.94 -8.67
CA LEU A 139 -16.23 6.77 -10.13
C LEU A 139 -15.70 8.00 -10.89
N PRO A 140 -16.16 9.24 -10.60
CA PRO A 140 -15.54 10.44 -11.17
C PRO A 140 -14.06 10.56 -10.85
N ALA A 141 -13.66 10.33 -9.59
CA ALA A 141 -12.25 10.35 -9.19
C ALA A 141 -11.41 9.31 -9.95
N GLY A 142 -11.99 8.13 -10.23
CA GLY A 142 -11.35 7.09 -11.02
C GLY A 142 -11.17 7.47 -12.48
N ARG A 143 -12.12 8.20 -13.07
CA ARG A 143 -12.01 8.71 -14.45
C ARG A 143 -10.92 9.77 -14.56
N ASP A 144 -10.87 10.69 -13.60
CA ASP A 144 -9.87 11.77 -13.57
C ASP A 144 -8.47 11.18 -13.36
N ALA A 145 -8.31 10.28 -12.38
CA ALA A 145 -7.05 9.55 -12.17
C ALA A 145 -6.63 8.73 -13.40
N PHE A 146 -7.57 8.11 -14.12
CA PHE A 146 -7.27 7.38 -15.34
C PHE A 146 -6.83 8.31 -16.49
N ALA A 147 -7.39 9.52 -16.59
CA ALA A 147 -6.93 10.51 -17.55
C ALA A 147 -5.47 10.91 -17.28
N VAL A 148 -5.13 11.19 -16.02
CA VAL A 148 -3.75 11.49 -15.62
C VAL A 148 -2.79 10.33 -15.96
N VAL A 149 -3.20 9.08 -15.69
CA VAL A 149 -2.41 7.89 -16.04
C VAL A 149 -2.33 7.69 -17.55
N LYS A 150 -3.35 8.08 -18.32
CA LYS A 150 -3.30 7.97 -19.79
C LYS A 150 -2.28 8.95 -20.37
N ASP A 151 -2.25 10.17 -19.85
CA ASP A 151 -1.42 11.24 -20.40
C ASP A 151 0.03 11.12 -19.93
N ARG A 152 0.27 10.62 -18.70
CA ARG A 152 1.60 10.58 -18.05
C ARG A 152 1.99 9.21 -17.49
N GLY A 153 1.34 8.14 -17.98
CA GLY A 153 1.38 6.82 -17.35
C GLY A 153 2.77 6.20 -17.20
N LEU A 154 3.68 6.45 -18.14
CA LEU A 154 5.04 5.91 -18.05
C LEU A 154 5.78 6.49 -16.83
N GLU A 155 5.62 7.79 -16.57
CA GLU A 155 6.27 8.46 -15.44
C GLU A 155 5.66 8.02 -14.11
N VAL A 156 4.34 7.88 -14.05
CA VAL A 156 3.61 7.34 -12.88
C VAL A 156 4.14 5.95 -12.52
N VAL A 157 4.17 5.04 -13.50
CA VAL A 157 4.59 3.65 -13.30
C VAL A 157 6.07 3.56 -12.92
N LEU A 158 6.92 4.36 -13.57
CA LEU A 158 8.35 4.37 -13.26
C LEU A 158 8.62 4.91 -11.86
N ASN A 159 7.94 5.98 -11.44
CA ASN A 159 8.05 6.51 -10.09
C ASN A 159 7.58 5.49 -9.04
N GLU A 160 6.46 4.80 -9.32
CA GLU A 160 5.94 3.73 -8.48
C GLU A 160 6.95 2.59 -8.28
N ILE A 161 7.56 2.12 -9.37
CA ILE A 161 8.57 1.06 -9.34
C ILE A 161 9.81 1.53 -8.57
N ILE A 162 10.27 2.77 -8.79
CA ILE A 162 11.45 3.31 -8.11
C ILE A 162 11.19 3.44 -6.61
N ILE A 163 10.07 4.05 -6.20
CA ILE A 163 9.72 4.23 -4.78
C ILE A 163 9.64 2.87 -4.09
N SER A 164 8.92 1.92 -4.68
CA SER A 164 8.73 0.58 -4.10
C SER A 164 10.06 -0.18 -3.99
N THR A 165 10.91 -0.10 -5.01
CA THR A 165 12.21 -0.78 -5.03
C THR A 165 13.18 -0.17 -4.01
N VAL A 166 13.34 1.16 -4.03
CA VAL A 166 14.23 1.87 -3.10
C VAL A 166 13.79 1.64 -1.67
N TRP A 167 12.48 1.69 -1.40
CA TRP A 167 11.96 1.45 -0.07
C TRP A 167 12.18 0.01 0.40
N SER A 168 11.95 -0.96 -0.48
CA SER A 168 12.15 -2.38 -0.17
C SER A 168 13.62 -2.67 0.19
N VAL A 169 14.56 -2.15 -0.60
CA VAL A 169 16.00 -2.29 -0.30
C VAL A 169 16.35 -1.62 1.03
N GLY A 170 15.82 -0.42 1.29
CA GLY A 170 16.00 0.29 2.56
C GLY A 170 15.45 -0.49 3.75
N ALA A 171 14.26 -1.08 3.62
CA ALA A 171 13.63 -1.90 4.65
C ALA A 171 14.43 -3.17 4.95
N PHE A 172 14.97 -3.84 3.92
CA PHE A 172 15.86 -4.99 4.09
C PHE A 172 17.15 -4.61 4.82
N PHE A 173 17.79 -3.51 4.43
CA PHE A 173 19.01 -3.05 5.08
C PHE A 173 18.76 -2.66 6.55
N GLY A 174 17.66 -1.94 6.81
CA GLY A 174 17.24 -1.59 8.16
C GLY A 174 16.97 -2.82 9.04
N ALA A 175 16.24 -3.80 8.51
CA ALA A 175 15.97 -5.05 9.22
C ALA A 175 17.25 -5.88 9.45
N TYR A 176 18.17 -5.89 8.49
CA TYR A 176 19.46 -6.57 8.62
C TYR A 176 20.31 -5.97 9.75
N THR A 177 20.47 -4.64 9.77
CA THR A 177 21.26 -3.97 10.81
C THR A 177 20.68 -4.17 12.21
N SER A 178 19.36 -4.10 12.37
CA SER A 178 18.72 -4.35 13.67
C SER A 178 18.84 -5.81 14.12
N ALA A 179 18.80 -6.76 13.20
CA ALA A 179 19.03 -8.18 13.49
C ALA A 179 20.48 -8.44 13.95
N VAL A 180 21.47 -7.84 13.29
CA VAL A 180 22.88 -7.95 13.68
C VAL A 180 23.09 -7.34 15.08
N LEU A 181 22.56 -6.15 15.34
CA LEU A 181 22.66 -5.51 16.65
C LEU A 181 21.97 -6.33 17.76
N SER A 182 20.80 -6.91 17.46
CA SER A 182 20.10 -7.83 18.37
C SER A 182 20.94 -9.06 18.70
N GLN A 183 21.59 -9.65 17.69
CA GLN A 183 22.44 -10.83 17.87
C GLN A 183 23.66 -10.51 18.74
N GLU A 184 24.35 -9.41 18.47
CA GLU A 184 25.51 -8.98 19.26
C GLU A 184 25.12 -8.64 20.70
N TYR A 185 23.98 -7.96 20.92
CA TYR A 185 23.46 -7.67 22.25
C TYR A 185 23.16 -8.94 23.06
N LEU A 186 22.48 -9.92 22.48
CA LEU A 186 22.21 -11.20 23.14
C LEU A 186 23.50 -11.96 23.47
N MET A 187 24.50 -11.92 22.58
CA MET A 187 25.81 -12.53 22.84
C MET A 187 26.59 -11.84 23.96
N MET A 188 26.45 -10.53 24.13
CA MET A 188 27.05 -9.80 25.27
C MET A 188 26.41 -10.18 26.60
N VAL A 189 25.07 -10.30 26.65
CA VAL A 189 24.33 -10.62 27.89
C VAL A 189 24.62 -12.04 28.39
N MET A 190 24.85 -13.00 27.50
CA MET A 190 25.14 -14.40 27.86
C MET A 190 26.64 -14.71 28.10
N GLY A 191 27.48 -13.68 28.24
CA GLY A 191 28.90 -13.86 28.56
C GLY A 191 29.78 -14.32 27.40
N GLY A 192 29.33 -14.14 26.15
CA GLY A 192 30.12 -14.37 24.94
C GLY A 192 29.91 -15.72 24.25
N ARG A 193 30.39 -15.84 23.00
CA ARG A 193 30.16 -16.97 22.07
C ARG A 193 30.61 -18.36 22.55
N HIS A 194 31.43 -18.43 23.59
CA HIS A 194 32.11 -19.66 24.03
C HIS A 194 31.59 -20.24 25.36
N THR A 195 30.56 -19.64 25.97
CA THR A 195 29.95 -20.22 27.17
C THR A 195 29.01 -21.39 26.79
N PRO A 196 28.97 -22.47 27.60
CA PRO A 196 28.11 -23.64 27.32
C PRO A 196 26.61 -23.29 27.29
N ASP A 197 26.21 -22.21 27.96
CA ASP A 197 24.83 -21.68 27.95
C ASP A 197 24.35 -21.29 26.54
N VAL A 198 25.22 -20.69 25.73
CA VAL A 198 24.86 -20.24 24.37
C VAL A 198 24.51 -21.41 23.46
N LYS A 199 25.15 -22.57 23.64
CA LYS A 199 24.85 -23.78 22.84
C LYS A 199 23.47 -24.36 23.17
N HIS A 200 23.06 -24.33 24.44
CA HIS A 200 21.73 -24.79 24.84
C HIS A 200 20.62 -23.83 24.41
N HIS A 201 20.90 -22.52 24.37
CA HIS A 201 19.94 -21.48 24.00
C HIS A 201 20.03 -21.01 22.53
N THR A 202 20.86 -21.66 21.69
CA THR A 202 21.10 -21.25 20.30
C THR A 202 19.80 -21.11 19.49
N LEU A 203 18.87 -22.06 19.62
CA LEU A 203 17.58 -22.00 18.92
C LEU A 203 16.75 -20.77 19.32
N GLN A 204 16.71 -20.43 20.61
CA GLN A 204 15.95 -19.29 21.11
C GLN A 204 16.55 -17.97 20.62
N ILE A 205 17.88 -17.87 20.56
CA ILE A 205 18.59 -16.70 20.03
C ILE A 205 18.22 -16.47 18.57
N TRP A 206 18.26 -17.51 17.73
CA TRP A 206 17.87 -17.40 16.32
C TRP A 206 16.39 -17.02 16.13
N ILE A 207 15.50 -17.54 16.98
CA ILE A 207 14.08 -17.16 16.96
C ILE A 207 13.92 -15.68 17.30
N VAL A 208 14.55 -15.19 18.36
CA VAL A 208 14.46 -13.78 18.77
C VAL A 208 15.03 -12.86 17.69
N THR A 209 16.19 -13.18 17.15
CA THR A 209 16.82 -12.40 16.07
C THR A 209 15.96 -12.39 14.81
N GLY A 210 15.34 -13.52 14.45
CA GLY A 210 14.38 -13.59 13.34
C GLY A 210 13.12 -12.75 13.59
N LEU A 211 12.60 -12.73 14.82
CA LEU A 211 11.46 -11.88 15.19
C LEU A 211 11.80 -10.40 15.10
N VAL A 212 12.97 -9.98 15.61
CA VAL A 212 13.45 -8.60 15.51
C VAL A 212 13.60 -8.18 14.05
N PHE A 213 14.15 -9.04 13.19
CA PHE A 213 14.24 -8.78 11.75
C PHE A 213 12.86 -8.50 11.14
N VAL A 214 11.89 -9.38 11.39
CA VAL A 214 10.53 -9.24 10.84
C VAL A 214 9.85 -7.98 11.37
N LEU A 215 9.91 -7.72 12.68
CA LEU A 215 9.30 -6.53 13.28
C LEU A 215 9.92 -5.25 12.73
N SER A 216 11.25 -5.20 12.62
CA SER A 216 11.97 -4.04 12.06
C SER A 216 11.57 -3.77 10.61
N MET A 217 11.47 -4.84 9.81
CA MET A 217 11.01 -4.75 8.42
C MET A 217 9.58 -4.21 8.33
N GLN A 218 8.68 -4.65 9.21
CA GLN A 218 7.30 -4.16 9.24
C GLN A 218 7.22 -2.67 9.58
N VAL A 219 7.98 -2.21 10.58
CA VAL A 219 8.05 -0.78 10.95
C VAL A 219 8.55 0.06 9.77
N MET A 220 9.56 -0.43 9.03
CA MET A 220 9.99 0.28 7.81
C MET A 220 8.90 0.29 6.75
N PHE A 221 8.22 -0.81 6.44
CA PHE A 221 7.12 -0.77 5.47
C PHE A 221 6.00 0.21 5.86
N THR A 222 5.66 0.32 7.14
CA THR A 222 4.67 1.31 7.60
C THR A 222 5.12 2.75 7.39
N ALA A 223 6.40 3.06 7.59
CA ALA A 223 6.94 4.38 7.31
C ALA A 223 6.97 4.68 5.80
N GLY A 224 7.28 3.67 4.98
CA GLY A 224 7.30 3.78 3.52
C GLY A 224 5.94 4.05 2.92
N ALA A 225 4.89 3.47 3.49
CA ALA A 225 3.52 3.75 3.08
C ALA A 225 3.20 5.25 3.13
N VAL A 226 3.69 5.98 4.13
CA VAL A 226 3.49 7.43 4.24
C VAL A 226 4.18 8.19 3.10
N VAL A 227 5.42 7.81 2.79
CA VAL A 227 6.20 8.42 1.70
C VAL A 227 5.53 8.14 0.36
N HIS A 228 5.12 6.89 0.15
CA HIS A 228 4.41 6.44 -1.04
C HIS A 228 3.13 7.23 -1.28
N SER A 229 2.25 7.33 -0.28
CA SER A 229 1.03 8.14 -0.34
C SER A 229 1.33 9.61 -0.61
N GLY A 230 2.37 10.16 0.01
CA GLY A 230 2.76 11.56 -0.16
C GLY A 230 3.23 11.88 -1.57
N VAL A 231 4.09 11.04 -2.15
CA VAL A 231 4.58 11.25 -3.52
C VAL A 231 3.46 11.08 -4.55
N ALA A 232 2.61 10.07 -4.40
CA ALA A 232 1.44 9.89 -5.27
C ALA A 232 0.50 11.11 -5.24
N THR A 233 0.30 11.69 -4.05
CA THR A 233 -0.51 12.91 -3.90
C THR A 233 0.14 14.12 -4.56
N ILE A 234 1.45 14.31 -4.39
CA ILE A 234 2.15 15.42 -5.04
C ILE A 234 2.06 15.29 -6.56
N PHE A 235 2.23 14.07 -7.07
CA PHE A 235 2.14 13.79 -8.49
C PHE A 235 0.75 14.12 -9.05
N ILE A 236 -0.32 13.64 -8.42
CA ILE A 236 -1.69 13.90 -8.90
C ILE A 236 -2.02 15.41 -8.85
N THR A 237 -1.66 16.09 -7.75
CA THR A 237 -1.91 17.52 -7.61
C THR A 237 -1.10 18.35 -8.62
N LEU A 238 0.14 17.94 -8.92
CA LEU A 238 0.96 18.59 -9.95
C LEU A 238 0.40 18.35 -11.36
N ALA A 239 -0.16 17.17 -11.61
CA ALA A 239 -0.70 16.82 -12.92
C ALA A 239 -1.99 17.59 -13.25
N GLU A 240 -2.85 17.82 -12.25
CA GLU A 240 -4.12 18.52 -12.48
C GLU A 240 -4.05 20.05 -12.29
N ASP A 241 -3.29 20.55 -11.31
CA ASP A 241 -3.19 21.99 -11.06
C ASP A 241 -1.73 22.43 -10.75
N PRO A 242 -0.88 22.51 -11.79
CA PRO A 242 0.51 22.95 -11.61
C PRO A 242 0.61 24.41 -11.15
N ASN A 243 -0.37 25.25 -11.49
CA ASN A 243 -0.40 26.68 -11.17
C ASN A 243 -0.66 26.91 -9.67
N ALA A 244 -1.62 26.20 -9.07
CA ALA A 244 -1.85 26.26 -7.63
C ALA A 244 -0.61 25.84 -6.83
N MET A 245 0.15 24.83 -7.31
CA MET A 245 1.39 24.42 -6.66
C MET A 245 2.51 25.47 -6.82
N ALA A 246 2.60 26.12 -7.98
CA ALA A 246 3.55 27.20 -8.25
C ALA A 246 3.32 28.41 -7.34
N GLU A 247 2.06 28.81 -7.13
CA GLU A 247 1.67 29.91 -6.25
C GLU A 247 1.86 29.56 -4.76
N ALA A 248 1.58 28.31 -4.39
CA ALA A 248 1.75 27.88 -3.01
C ALA A 248 3.22 27.78 -2.61
N LYS A 249 4.07 27.13 -3.41
CA LYS A 249 5.49 26.92 -3.07
C LYS A 249 6.40 27.06 -4.30
N PRO A 250 6.74 28.30 -4.69
CA PRO A 250 7.52 28.56 -5.92
C PRO A 250 8.92 27.93 -5.88
N LYS A 251 9.58 27.89 -4.71
CA LYS A 251 10.90 27.26 -4.55
C LYS A 251 10.87 25.73 -4.71
N PHE A 252 9.76 25.09 -4.31
CA PHE A 252 9.59 23.65 -4.43
C PHE A 252 9.22 23.28 -5.86
N PHE A 253 8.29 24.02 -6.46
CA PHE A 253 7.91 23.90 -7.86
C PHE A 253 9.10 24.08 -8.80
N ALA A 254 9.99 25.05 -8.54
CA ALA A 254 11.21 25.23 -9.34
C ALA A 254 12.17 24.02 -9.27
N LYS A 255 12.26 23.34 -8.12
CA LYS A 255 13.05 22.11 -7.99
C LYS A 255 12.41 20.93 -8.71
N ILE A 256 11.09 20.78 -8.62
CA ILE A 256 10.35 19.76 -9.36
C ILE A 256 10.49 19.99 -10.87
N LYS A 257 10.32 21.22 -11.34
CA LYS A 257 10.51 21.60 -12.75
C LYS A 257 11.92 21.27 -13.27
N ALA A 258 12.94 21.43 -12.41
CA ALA A 258 14.31 21.05 -12.76
C ALA A 258 14.55 19.53 -12.79
N ALA A 259 13.84 18.77 -11.94
CA ALA A 259 13.97 17.31 -11.85
C ALA A 259 13.12 16.56 -12.87
N TYR A 260 11.95 17.11 -13.23
CA TYR A 260 10.97 16.51 -14.13
C TYR A 260 10.51 17.52 -15.20
N PRO A 261 11.40 17.89 -16.15
CA PRO A 261 11.06 18.85 -17.19
C PRO A 261 9.95 18.34 -18.14
N ASN A 262 9.90 17.04 -18.39
CA ASN A 262 8.91 16.39 -19.28
C ASN A 262 7.50 16.36 -18.67
N MET A 263 7.40 16.36 -17.35
CA MET A 263 6.13 16.29 -16.60
C MET A 263 5.35 17.62 -16.64
N MET A 264 5.97 18.70 -17.14
CA MET A 264 5.36 20.03 -17.27
C MET A 264 5.41 20.59 -18.70
N GLN A 265 5.80 19.79 -19.68
CA GLN A 265 5.48 20.08 -21.06
C GLN A 265 4.00 19.71 -21.21
N GLU A 266 3.12 20.69 -21.00
CA GLU A 266 1.81 20.64 -21.64
C GLU A 266 2.09 20.45 -23.13
N ASP A 267 1.45 19.43 -23.72
CA ASP A 267 1.36 19.31 -25.16
C ASP A 267 0.69 20.60 -25.67
N GLU A 268 1.50 21.58 -26.09
CA GLU A 268 1.07 22.63 -27.01
C GLU A 268 0.80 21.98 -28.38
N GLU A 269 -0.29 21.24 -28.51
CA GLU A 269 -0.93 20.91 -29.79
C GLU A 269 -2.45 21.08 -29.73
#